data_AF-A0A2I6QMR9-F1
#
_entry.id   AF-A0A2I6QMR9-F1
#
_cell.length_a   1.000
_cell.length_b   1.000
_cell.length_c   1.000
_cell.angle_alpha   90.00
_cell.angle_beta   90.00
_cell.angle_gamma   90.00
#
_symmetry.space_group_name_H-M   'P 1'
#
loop_
_entity.id
_entity.type
_entity.pdbx_description
1 polymer ?
#
loop_
_entity_poly.entity_id
_entity_poly.type
_entity_poly.pdbx_seq_one_letter_code
_entity_poly.pdbx_strand_id
1 'polypeptide(L)'
;MLSAFHYALNATGYLVLGGSESVGASADLFEVVDRKNKIFCKNGAALRPMMTFSRPGQAARPQSPESETGAPLPSPAAFQKEADRILLGRYAPAGVLVNNNFEVLQVRGRTAPYLELPSGEATLKVLRMARENLSLELATALREAKANKMPLRRNVRLNDADVVRNVQLEVIPIKLSGTSENCFLILFEETDKASPVLPPPPSPALPYSDSEKDQELHQLRKELAAAREYLQALTEQHEAASEELKCANEEILSSNEELQSTNEQLGTAKEELQSTNEELQTLNDELQTRNLELNQLNDDLTNVLASVRIPILMLTHDLRIRRFNSAAAELLRLNSAFIGRALHAVESPLISADVEKLALAVVAKSAPQELELRDERDRWFSIVLQPYRGGHQGADGVILTMVDIDNLKHANEAHLNYVTSIVDTVPASLLVLTADLCVNSANEAFYELFRIAKSETETLLFRKLSDSQWNIPELIQRLERIASHGEALRDFEVVFEIPNLGRRALLLNGRLLAQREGLEPLIFLSIDDITELKQVEQANRWLAAIIESSSDAIISKDLQGVIISCNQGASRLFGYTQAELIGKSITMLIRWGMRMKRRLF
;
A
#
# COMPACT_ATOMS: atom_id res chain seq x y z
N MET A 1 -25.39 -11.74 -16.84
CA MET A 1 -25.12 -11.16 -15.50
C MET A 1 -26.20 -10.17 -15.08
N LEU A 2 -26.55 -9.15 -15.88
CA LEU A 2 -27.58 -8.15 -15.53
C LEU A 2 -28.93 -8.74 -15.05
N SER A 3 -29.38 -9.87 -15.59
CA SER A 3 -30.55 -10.61 -15.10
C SER A 3 -30.43 -11.11 -13.65
N ALA A 4 -29.22 -11.45 -13.19
CA ALA A 4 -28.95 -11.84 -11.80
C ALA A 4 -28.95 -10.62 -10.86
N PHE A 5 -28.44 -9.46 -11.33
CA PHE A 5 -28.58 -8.20 -10.60
C PHE A 5 -30.06 -7.77 -10.49
N HIS A 6 -30.83 -7.87 -11.58
CA HIS A 6 -32.28 -7.65 -11.55
C HIS A 6 -32.99 -8.56 -10.52
N TYR A 7 -32.58 -9.83 -10.41
CA TYR A 7 -33.10 -10.75 -9.39
C TYR A 7 -32.74 -10.31 -7.97
N ALA A 8 -31.47 -9.97 -7.72
CA ALA A 8 -30.95 -9.57 -6.40
C ALA A 8 -31.43 -8.19 -5.92
N LEU A 9 -31.86 -7.30 -6.82
CA LEU A 9 -32.34 -5.97 -6.46
C LEU A 9 -33.73 -5.99 -5.80
N ASN A 10 -33.85 -5.27 -4.68
CA ASN A 10 -35.13 -4.97 -4.04
C ASN A 10 -36.03 -4.11 -4.95
N ALA A 11 -37.35 -4.16 -4.73
CA ALA A 11 -38.33 -3.45 -5.57
C ALA A 11 -38.14 -1.93 -5.63
N THR A 12 -37.52 -1.33 -4.61
CA THR A 12 -37.20 0.11 -4.51
C THR A 12 -35.69 0.39 -4.61
N GLY A 13 -34.89 -0.59 -5.04
CA GLY A 13 -33.45 -0.45 -5.16
C GLY A 13 -32.99 0.19 -6.48
N TYR A 14 -31.85 0.87 -6.42
CA TYR A 14 -31.18 1.45 -7.59
C TYR A 14 -29.94 0.62 -7.95
N LEU A 15 -29.75 0.40 -9.26
CA LEU A 15 -28.55 -0.16 -9.87
C LEU A 15 -27.75 0.99 -10.48
N VAL A 16 -26.48 1.13 -10.08
CA VAL A 16 -25.55 2.08 -10.67
C VAL A 16 -24.54 1.27 -11.50
N LEU A 17 -24.37 1.63 -12.77
CA LEU A 17 -23.44 0.95 -13.69
C LEU A 17 -22.21 1.81 -13.97
N GLY A 18 -21.05 1.15 -14.11
CA GLY A 18 -19.77 1.81 -14.37
C GLY A 18 -19.68 2.47 -15.76
N GLY A 19 -18.61 3.24 -15.99
CA GLY A 19 -18.33 3.89 -17.28
C GLY A 19 -18.33 2.91 -18.46
N SER A 20 -17.76 1.72 -18.26
CA SER A 20 -17.63 0.66 -19.28
C SER A 20 -18.85 -0.28 -19.37
N GLU A 21 -19.86 -0.12 -18.50
CA GLU A 21 -21.02 -1.02 -18.45
C GLU A 21 -22.26 -0.39 -19.09
N SER A 22 -23.11 -1.24 -19.70
CA SER A 22 -24.39 -0.82 -20.28
C SER A 22 -25.45 -1.91 -20.12
N VAL A 23 -26.72 -1.51 -20.04
CA VAL A 23 -27.83 -2.45 -19.79
C VAL A 23 -28.12 -3.36 -20.99
N GLY A 24 -27.70 -2.95 -22.20
CA GLY A 24 -27.69 -3.78 -23.41
C GLY A 24 -28.99 -4.54 -23.68
N ALA A 25 -28.88 -5.85 -23.93
CA ALA A 25 -30.00 -6.77 -24.16
C ALA A 25 -30.87 -7.07 -22.91
N SER A 26 -30.69 -6.34 -21.81
CA SER A 26 -31.53 -6.43 -20.59
C SER A 26 -32.25 -5.11 -20.27
N ALA A 27 -32.29 -4.16 -21.21
CA ALA A 27 -32.92 -2.85 -21.03
C ALA A 27 -34.36 -2.94 -20.50
N ASP A 28 -35.16 -3.89 -20.99
CA ASP A 28 -36.57 -4.06 -20.60
C ASP A 28 -36.78 -4.38 -19.11
N LEU A 29 -35.74 -4.87 -18.42
CA LEU A 29 -35.77 -5.20 -16.99
C LEU A 29 -35.53 -3.99 -16.07
N PHE A 30 -35.08 -2.86 -16.62
CA PHE A 30 -34.61 -1.72 -15.85
C PHE A 30 -35.13 -0.39 -16.40
N GLU A 31 -35.73 0.42 -15.53
CA GLU A 31 -36.17 1.78 -15.87
C GLU A 31 -35.04 2.79 -15.60
N VAL A 32 -34.89 3.80 -16.46
CA VAL A 32 -33.78 4.76 -16.38
C VAL A 32 -34.18 5.93 -15.47
N VAL A 33 -33.51 6.05 -14.33
CA VAL A 33 -33.76 7.12 -13.35
C VAL A 33 -32.88 8.34 -13.64
N ASP A 34 -31.60 8.11 -13.90
CA ASP A 34 -30.66 9.16 -14.30
C ASP A 34 -29.68 8.61 -15.34
N ARG A 35 -29.80 9.13 -16.57
CA ARG A 35 -28.95 8.72 -17.70
C ARG A 35 -27.54 9.32 -17.62
N LYS A 36 -27.33 10.43 -16.92
CA LYS A 36 -26.03 11.10 -16.77
C LYS A 36 -25.15 10.37 -15.76
N ASN A 37 -25.76 9.88 -14.67
CA ASN A 37 -25.09 9.10 -13.63
C ASN A 37 -25.28 7.57 -13.78
N LYS A 38 -25.85 7.09 -14.90
CA LYS A 38 -26.16 5.67 -15.18
C LYS A 38 -26.88 4.96 -14.02
N ILE A 39 -27.89 5.62 -13.46
CA ILE A 39 -28.74 5.08 -12.39
C ILE A 39 -30.01 4.50 -12.99
N PHE A 40 -30.28 3.24 -12.68
CA PHE A 40 -31.43 2.48 -13.13
C PHE A 40 -32.21 1.93 -11.93
N CYS A 41 -33.52 1.76 -12.03
CA CYS A 41 -34.34 1.08 -11.04
C CYS A 41 -35.01 -0.17 -11.65
N LYS A 42 -35.59 -1.00 -10.79
CA LYS A 42 -36.17 -2.29 -11.17
C LYS A 42 -37.54 -2.12 -11.83
N ASN A 43 -37.69 -2.57 -13.08
CA ASN A 43 -38.99 -2.52 -13.77
C ASN A 43 -39.93 -3.64 -13.25
N GLY A 44 -40.93 -3.26 -12.46
CA GLY A 44 -41.86 -4.20 -11.81
C GLY A 44 -42.77 -4.99 -12.77
N ALA A 45 -42.88 -4.59 -14.04
CA ALA A 45 -43.76 -5.23 -15.03
C ALA A 45 -43.11 -6.45 -15.73
N ALA A 46 -41.80 -6.66 -15.61
CA ALA A 46 -41.10 -7.74 -16.30
C ALA A 46 -41.34 -9.11 -15.65
N LEU A 47 -41.83 -10.07 -16.45
CA LEU A 47 -42.00 -11.47 -16.05
C LEU A 47 -40.67 -12.05 -15.54
N ARG A 48 -40.66 -12.56 -14.30
CA ARG A 48 -39.46 -13.11 -13.63
C ARG A 48 -38.85 -14.24 -14.47
N PRO A 49 -37.61 -14.11 -14.99
CA PRO A 49 -36.91 -15.23 -15.60
C PRO A 49 -36.49 -16.22 -14.51
N MET A 50 -36.80 -17.51 -14.70
CA MET A 50 -36.36 -18.55 -13.76
C MET A 50 -34.87 -18.84 -14.01
N MET A 51 -34.01 -18.45 -13.07
CA MET A 51 -32.56 -18.71 -13.14
C MET A 51 -32.22 -20.01 -12.41
N THR A 52 -31.97 -21.08 -13.15
CA THR A 52 -31.53 -22.38 -12.63
C THR A 52 -30.03 -22.33 -12.33
N PHE A 53 -29.64 -22.33 -11.06
CA PHE A 53 -28.23 -22.40 -10.65
C PHE A 53 -27.77 -23.85 -10.48
N SER A 54 -27.00 -24.36 -11.44
CA SER A 54 -26.26 -25.62 -11.28
C SER A 54 -25.02 -25.40 -10.40
N ARG A 55 -24.96 -26.10 -9.25
CA ARG A 55 -23.76 -26.09 -8.38
C ARG A 55 -22.64 -26.94 -8.98
N PRO A 56 -21.39 -26.44 -9.09
CA PRO A 56 -20.24 -27.27 -9.40
C PRO A 56 -19.83 -28.08 -8.17
N GLY A 57 -19.65 -29.40 -8.32
CA GLY A 57 -19.12 -30.26 -7.27
C GLY A 57 -20.10 -31.24 -6.60
N GLN A 58 -20.79 -32.06 -7.39
CA GLN A 58 -21.18 -33.41 -6.95
C GLN A 58 -20.93 -34.40 -8.08
N ALA A 59 -20.21 -35.48 -7.77
CA ALA A 59 -19.85 -36.52 -8.74
C ALA A 59 -21.11 -37.25 -9.23
N ALA A 60 -21.18 -37.49 -10.54
CA ALA A 60 -22.29 -38.22 -11.15
C ALA A 60 -22.34 -39.65 -10.59
N ARG A 61 -23.40 -39.97 -9.84
CA ARG A 61 -23.88 -41.34 -9.69
C ARG A 61 -24.86 -41.63 -10.83
N PRO A 62 -24.72 -42.74 -11.57
CA PRO A 62 -25.71 -43.12 -12.57
C PRO A 62 -27.00 -43.51 -11.83
N GLN A 63 -28.10 -42.82 -12.14
CA GLN A 63 -29.43 -43.25 -11.75
C GLN A 63 -30.03 -44.08 -12.89
N SER A 64 -30.62 -45.21 -12.52
CA SER A 64 -31.33 -46.13 -13.40
C SER A 64 -32.56 -45.46 -14.03
N PRO A 65 -33.04 -45.92 -15.20
CA PRO A 65 -34.16 -45.29 -15.88
C PRO A 65 -35.50 -45.77 -15.30
N GLU A 66 -36.19 -44.92 -14.55
CA GLU A 66 -37.60 -45.14 -14.20
C GLU A 66 -38.47 -43.89 -14.43
N SER A 67 -39.56 -44.12 -15.17
CA SER A 67 -40.82 -43.38 -15.19
C SER A 67 -40.84 -41.93 -15.68
N GLU A 68 -40.95 -41.80 -17.01
CA GLU A 68 -41.71 -40.71 -17.63
C GLU A 68 -43.12 -40.64 -17.03
N THR A 69 -43.46 -39.52 -16.38
CA THR A 69 -44.86 -39.15 -16.11
C THR A 69 -45.02 -37.64 -16.19
N GLY A 70 -45.92 -37.19 -17.06
CA GLY A 70 -46.49 -35.84 -16.99
C GLY A 70 -45.66 -34.70 -17.62
N ALA A 71 -45.33 -34.79 -18.91
CA ALA A 71 -45.21 -33.56 -19.69
C ALA A 71 -46.56 -32.80 -19.60
N PRO A 72 -46.58 -31.49 -19.30
CA PRO A 72 -47.83 -30.75 -19.23
C PRO A 72 -48.49 -30.74 -20.61
N LEU A 73 -49.77 -31.09 -20.68
CA LEU A 73 -50.51 -31.10 -21.95
C LEU A 73 -50.39 -29.71 -22.61
N PRO A 74 -50.05 -29.62 -23.91
CA PRO A 74 -50.04 -28.34 -24.59
C PRO A 74 -51.43 -27.71 -24.50
N SER A 75 -51.48 -26.44 -24.11
CA SER A 75 -52.77 -25.75 -23.96
C SER A 75 -53.55 -25.78 -25.28
N PRO A 76 -54.90 -25.75 -25.27
CA PRO A 76 -55.69 -25.76 -26.50
C PRO A 76 -55.33 -24.62 -27.46
N ALA A 77 -54.83 -23.49 -26.93
CA ALA A 77 -54.30 -22.37 -27.70
C ALA A 77 -52.99 -22.70 -28.48
N ALA A 78 -52.19 -23.67 -28.03
CA ALA A 78 -51.00 -24.12 -28.74
C ALA A 78 -51.37 -24.98 -29.96
N PHE A 79 -52.32 -25.91 -29.79
CA PHE A 79 -52.87 -26.68 -30.92
C PHE A 79 -53.60 -25.80 -31.93
N GLN A 80 -54.38 -24.80 -31.48
CA GLN A 80 -54.95 -23.80 -32.38
C GLN A 80 -53.88 -23.02 -33.14
N LYS A 81 -52.83 -22.51 -32.46
CA LYS A 81 -51.75 -21.77 -33.14
C LYS A 81 -51.03 -22.61 -34.21
N GLU A 82 -50.77 -23.88 -33.93
CA GLU A 82 -50.08 -24.75 -34.90
C GLU A 82 -51.01 -25.17 -36.05
N ALA A 83 -52.30 -25.40 -35.79
CA ALA A 83 -53.32 -25.66 -36.81
C ALA A 83 -53.55 -24.42 -37.71
N ASP A 84 -53.69 -23.23 -37.12
CA ASP A 84 -53.81 -21.96 -37.84
C ASP A 84 -52.55 -21.68 -38.68
N ARG A 85 -51.36 -21.96 -38.15
CA ARG A 85 -50.09 -21.86 -38.90
C ARG A 85 -50.07 -22.77 -40.13
N ILE A 86 -50.59 -24.00 -40.02
CA ILE A 86 -50.67 -24.94 -41.14
C ILE A 86 -51.76 -24.54 -42.15
N LEU A 87 -52.93 -24.09 -41.68
CA LEU A 87 -54.03 -23.63 -42.55
C LEU A 87 -53.65 -22.36 -43.31
N LEU A 88 -53.06 -21.36 -42.63
CA LEU A 88 -52.54 -20.16 -43.26
C LEU A 88 -51.39 -20.45 -44.24
N GLY A 89 -50.59 -21.49 -43.99
CA GLY A 89 -49.54 -21.92 -44.91
C GLY A 89 -50.03 -22.58 -46.20
N ARG A 90 -51.28 -23.08 -46.23
CA ARG A 90 -51.81 -23.90 -47.34
C ARG A 90 -53.02 -23.31 -48.06
N TYR A 91 -53.78 -22.43 -47.41
CA TYR A 91 -55.06 -21.89 -47.92
C TYR A 91 -55.18 -20.35 -47.88
N ALA A 92 -54.23 -19.61 -47.30
CA ALA A 92 -54.26 -18.16 -47.35
C ALA A 92 -53.65 -17.64 -48.68
N PRO A 93 -54.17 -16.53 -49.25
CA PRO A 93 -53.52 -15.85 -50.37
C PRO A 93 -52.11 -15.38 -49.96
N ALA A 94 -51.23 -15.22 -50.96
CA ALA A 94 -49.88 -14.74 -50.71
C ALA A 94 -49.95 -13.30 -50.17
N GLY A 95 -49.16 -12.99 -49.14
CA GLY A 95 -49.26 -11.68 -48.51
C GLY A 95 -48.06 -11.29 -47.66
N VAL A 96 -47.90 -10.00 -47.45
CA VAL A 96 -46.75 -9.41 -46.75
C VAL A 96 -47.23 -8.33 -45.80
N LEU A 97 -46.77 -8.40 -44.55
CA LEU A 97 -46.96 -7.36 -43.54
C LEU A 97 -45.76 -6.42 -43.58
N VAL A 98 -46.01 -5.12 -43.72
CA VAL A 98 -44.98 -4.07 -43.70
C VAL A 98 -45.19 -3.06 -42.59
N ASN A 99 -44.09 -2.48 -42.11
CA ASN A 99 -44.11 -1.34 -41.18
C ASN A 99 -44.43 -0.01 -41.91
N ASN A 100 -44.47 1.10 -41.16
CA ASN A 100 -44.72 2.44 -41.68
C ASN A 100 -43.64 2.95 -42.66
N ASN A 101 -42.48 2.31 -42.71
CA ASN A 101 -41.34 2.60 -43.61
C ASN A 101 -41.32 1.66 -44.84
N PHE A 102 -42.34 0.83 -45.02
CA PHE A 102 -42.49 -0.17 -46.09
C PHE A 102 -41.44 -1.30 -46.08
N GLU A 103 -40.91 -1.61 -44.91
CA GLU A 103 -40.02 -2.76 -44.68
C GLU A 103 -40.82 -4.00 -44.27
N VAL A 104 -40.41 -5.18 -44.75
CA VAL A 104 -41.04 -6.47 -44.47
C VAL A 104 -40.88 -6.83 -42.99
N LEU A 105 -41.99 -6.94 -42.28
CA LEU A 105 -42.05 -7.53 -40.93
C LEU A 105 -42.35 -9.04 -40.98
N GLN A 106 -43.23 -9.46 -41.90
CA GLN A 106 -43.59 -10.88 -42.04
C GLN A 106 -44.06 -11.20 -43.46
N VAL A 107 -43.60 -12.32 -44.01
CA VAL A 107 -44.09 -12.91 -45.26
C VAL A 107 -45.04 -14.07 -44.95
N ARG A 108 -46.13 -14.21 -45.71
CA ARG A 108 -47.10 -15.31 -45.63
C ARG A 108 -47.42 -15.86 -47.02
N GLY A 109 -47.52 -17.18 -47.15
CA GLY A 109 -47.75 -17.84 -48.43
C GLY A 109 -46.55 -17.76 -49.40
N ARG A 110 -46.79 -18.04 -50.69
CA ARG A 110 -45.76 -18.02 -51.74
C ARG A 110 -45.75 -16.67 -52.47
N THR A 111 -44.89 -15.75 -52.03
CA THR A 111 -44.79 -14.39 -52.61
C THR A 111 -43.80 -14.28 -53.78
N ALA A 112 -43.05 -15.35 -54.10
CA ALA A 112 -42.02 -15.34 -55.16
C ALA A 112 -42.47 -14.88 -56.56
N PRO A 113 -43.72 -15.09 -57.03
CA PRO A 113 -44.18 -14.54 -58.32
C PRO A 113 -44.31 -13.00 -58.34
N TYR A 114 -44.36 -12.37 -57.16
CA TYR A 114 -44.65 -10.95 -56.97
C TYR A 114 -43.43 -10.17 -56.45
N LEU A 115 -42.67 -10.81 -55.54
CA LEU A 115 -41.55 -10.22 -54.83
C LEU A 115 -40.30 -11.07 -55.00
N GLU A 116 -39.22 -10.43 -55.44
CA GLU A 116 -37.92 -11.01 -55.74
C GLU A 116 -36.83 -10.15 -55.08
N LEU A 117 -35.80 -10.74 -54.48
CA LEU A 117 -34.73 -9.94 -53.88
C LEU A 117 -33.79 -9.44 -54.98
N PRO A 118 -33.51 -8.12 -55.05
CA PRO A 118 -32.55 -7.60 -56.01
C PRO A 118 -31.14 -8.12 -55.72
N SER A 119 -30.37 -8.42 -56.77
CA SER A 119 -28.97 -8.82 -56.69
C SER A 119 -28.09 -7.64 -56.26
N GLY A 120 -27.70 -7.60 -54.99
CA GLY A 120 -26.91 -6.52 -54.41
C GLY A 120 -27.02 -6.47 -52.88
N GLU A 121 -26.96 -5.26 -52.30
CA GLU A 121 -27.14 -5.06 -50.86
C GLU A 121 -28.51 -5.53 -50.37
N ALA A 122 -28.51 -6.42 -49.37
CA ALA A 122 -29.71 -7.06 -48.84
C ALA A 122 -30.67 -6.03 -48.20
N THR A 123 -31.68 -5.60 -48.96
CA THR A 123 -32.68 -4.60 -48.53
C THR A 123 -34.07 -5.23 -48.38
N LEU A 124 -34.65 -5.20 -47.18
CA LEU A 124 -36.00 -5.74 -46.90
C LEU A 124 -37.15 -4.75 -47.20
N LYS A 125 -36.97 -3.80 -48.13
CA LYS A 125 -38.00 -2.82 -48.50
C LYS A 125 -38.85 -3.35 -49.64
N VAL A 126 -40.16 -3.51 -49.43
CA VAL A 126 -41.05 -4.19 -50.41
C VAL A 126 -41.07 -3.49 -51.76
N LEU A 127 -40.98 -2.16 -51.79
CA LEU A 127 -40.92 -1.39 -53.05
C LEU A 127 -39.68 -1.72 -53.91
N ARG A 128 -38.56 -2.15 -53.29
CA ARG A 128 -37.35 -2.62 -54.00
C ARG A 128 -37.38 -4.12 -54.32
N MET A 129 -38.27 -4.86 -53.66
CA MET A 129 -38.47 -6.30 -53.90
C MET A 129 -39.57 -6.57 -54.94
N ALA A 130 -40.42 -5.59 -55.25
CA ALA A 130 -41.49 -5.76 -56.23
C ALA A 130 -40.95 -5.76 -57.66
N ARG A 131 -41.38 -6.74 -58.46
CA ARG A 131 -41.06 -6.81 -59.90
C ARG A 131 -41.54 -5.55 -60.64
N GLU A 132 -40.86 -5.16 -61.73
CA GLU A 132 -40.97 -3.83 -62.36
C GLU A 132 -42.41 -3.32 -62.53
N ASN A 133 -43.28 -4.11 -63.18
CA ASN A 133 -44.69 -3.76 -63.43
C ASN A 133 -45.59 -3.72 -62.17
N LEU A 134 -45.16 -4.34 -61.06
CA LEU A 134 -45.86 -4.30 -59.78
C LEU A 134 -45.39 -3.14 -58.90
N SER A 135 -44.12 -2.73 -59.02
CA SER A 135 -43.49 -1.73 -58.14
C SER A 135 -44.23 -0.39 -58.11
N LEU A 136 -44.66 0.10 -59.28
CA LEU A 136 -45.35 1.40 -59.44
C LEU A 136 -46.75 1.37 -58.82
N GLU A 137 -47.54 0.34 -59.14
CA GLU A 137 -48.91 0.15 -58.61
C GLU A 137 -48.91 -0.14 -57.11
N LEU A 138 -47.89 -0.84 -56.61
CA LEU A 138 -47.71 -1.05 -55.17
C LEU A 138 -47.32 0.26 -54.46
N ALA A 139 -46.48 1.10 -55.07
CA ALA A 139 -46.07 2.39 -54.54
C ALA A 139 -47.20 3.44 -54.52
N THR A 140 -48.13 3.40 -55.48
CA THR A 140 -49.35 4.23 -55.44
C THR A 140 -50.31 3.70 -54.38
N ALA A 141 -50.61 2.39 -54.38
CA ALA A 141 -51.53 1.78 -53.43
C ALA A 141 -51.11 1.95 -51.95
N LEU A 142 -49.81 1.79 -51.63
CA LEU A 142 -49.29 2.01 -50.28
C LEU A 142 -49.34 3.49 -49.84
N ARG A 143 -49.13 4.44 -50.76
CA ARG A 143 -49.28 5.89 -50.46
C ARG A 143 -50.75 6.25 -50.23
N GLU A 144 -51.65 5.78 -51.07
CA GLU A 144 -53.10 6.00 -50.93
C GLU A 144 -53.64 5.37 -49.64
N ALA A 145 -53.24 4.13 -49.31
CA ALA A 145 -53.61 3.47 -48.04
C ALA A 145 -53.04 4.22 -46.81
N LYS A 146 -51.81 4.74 -46.89
CA LYS A 146 -51.18 5.53 -45.82
C LYS A 146 -51.87 6.89 -45.60
N ALA A 147 -52.31 7.55 -46.66
CA ALA A 147 -53.06 8.80 -46.59
C ALA A 147 -54.49 8.59 -46.07
N ASN A 148 -55.24 7.65 -46.67
CA ASN A 148 -56.69 7.53 -46.47
C ASN A 148 -57.08 6.56 -45.34
N LYS A 149 -56.16 5.69 -44.88
CA LYS A 149 -56.39 4.69 -43.80
C LYS A 149 -57.57 3.74 -44.06
N MET A 150 -57.94 3.54 -45.32
CA MET A 150 -58.95 2.60 -45.78
C MET A 150 -58.29 1.45 -46.56
N PRO A 151 -58.90 0.25 -46.59
CA PRO A 151 -58.44 -0.84 -47.45
C PRO A 151 -58.64 -0.46 -48.93
N LEU A 152 -57.63 -0.74 -49.76
CA LEU A 152 -57.61 -0.41 -51.18
C LEU A 152 -57.40 -1.68 -52.03
N ARG A 153 -58.16 -1.82 -53.11
CA ARG A 153 -58.02 -2.90 -54.09
C ARG A 153 -57.66 -2.35 -55.47
N ARG A 154 -56.66 -2.92 -56.14
CA ARG A 154 -56.29 -2.64 -57.54
C ARG A 154 -56.05 -3.94 -58.32
N ASN A 155 -56.25 -3.91 -59.62
CA ASN A 155 -55.93 -5.03 -60.52
C ASN A 155 -54.70 -4.67 -61.35
N VAL A 156 -53.68 -5.52 -61.33
CA VAL A 156 -52.38 -5.31 -61.99
C VAL A 156 -52.16 -6.43 -63.01
N ARG A 157 -51.58 -6.09 -64.17
CA ARG A 157 -51.14 -7.08 -65.17
C ARG A 157 -49.66 -7.36 -65.00
N LEU A 158 -49.32 -8.61 -64.73
CA LEU A 158 -47.95 -9.08 -64.73
C LEU A 158 -47.67 -9.80 -66.04
N ASN A 159 -46.75 -9.25 -66.83
CA ASN A 159 -46.14 -9.95 -67.94
C ASN A 159 -44.89 -10.65 -67.39
N ASP A 160 -44.95 -11.97 -67.22
CA ASP A 160 -43.76 -12.81 -67.09
C ASP A 160 -43.45 -13.42 -68.46
N ALA A 161 -42.23 -13.91 -68.69
CA ALA A 161 -41.63 -14.05 -70.02
C ALA A 161 -42.39 -14.91 -71.06
N ASP A 162 -43.36 -15.74 -70.64
CA ASP A 162 -44.27 -16.51 -71.51
C ASP A 162 -45.77 -16.45 -71.10
N VAL A 163 -46.14 -15.73 -70.03
CA VAL A 163 -47.55 -15.69 -69.53
C VAL A 163 -47.93 -14.32 -68.98
N VAL A 164 -49.04 -13.76 -69.47
CA VAL A 164 -49.71 -12.59 -68.88
C VAL A 164 -50.69 -13.05 -67.80
N ARG A 165 -50.47 -12.66 -66.54
CA ARG A 165 -51.37 -12.92 -65.41
C ARG A 165 -52.05 -11.63 -64.95
N ASN A 166 -53.36 -11.67 -64.67
CA ASN A 166 -54.01 -10.59 -63.92
C ASN A 166 -53.97 -10.94 -62.42
N VAL A 167 -53.49 -10.00 -61.61
CA VAL A 167 -53.34 -10.14 -60.16
C VAL A 167 -54.13 -9.03 -59.49
N GLN A 168 -55.01 -9.40 -58.56
CA GLN A 168 -55.70 -8.48 -57.68
C GLN A 168 -54.81 -8.24 -56.44
N LEU A 169 -54.47 -6.97 -56.22
CA LEU A 169 -53.70 -6.45 -55.11
C LEU A 169 -54.67 -5.82 -54.10
N GLU A 170 -54.61 -6.26 -52.84
CA GLU A 170 -55.33 -5.62 -51.74
C GLU A 170 -54.36 -5.14 -50.66
N VAL A 171 -54.49 -3.87 -50.24
CA VAL A 171 -53.68 -3.25 -49.19
C VAL A 171 -54.58 -2.83 -48.04
N ILE A 172 -54.39 -3.43 -46.86
CA ILE A 172 -55.22 -3.24 -45.66
C ILE A 172 -54.36 -2.58 -44.56
N PRO A 173 -54.70 -1.36 -44.10
CA PRO A 173 -54.03 -0.75 -42.95
C PRO A 173 -54.49 -1.43 -41.64
N ILE A 174 -53.54 -1.86 -40.83
CA ILE A 174 -53.76 -2.53 -39.54
C ILE A 174 -53.10 -1.72 -38.42
N LYS A 175 -53.85 -1.45 -37.36
CA LYS A 175 -53.31 -0.96 -36.09
C LYS A 175 -53.11 -2.12 -35.13
N LEU A 176 -51.88 -2.35 -34.67
CA LEU A 176 -51.64 -3.29 -33.58
C LEU A 176 -52.08 -2.66 -32.25
N SER A 177 -52.82 -3.42 -31.44
CA SER A 177 -53.23 -2.95 -30.12
C SER A 177 -52.02 -2.96 -29.18
N GLY A 178 -51.53 -1.79 -28.79
CA GLY A 178 -50.42 -1.62 -27.85
C GLY A 178 -49.20 -0.87 -28.40
N THR A 179 -49.13 -0.60 -29.72
CA THR A 179 -48.06 0.20 -30.32
C THR A 179 -48.62 1.30 -31.22
N SER A 180 -47.92 2.44 -31.30
CA SER A 180 -48.36 3.61 -32.08
C SER A 180 -47.98 3.55 -33.57
N GLU A 181 -47.57 2.37 -34.05
CA GLU A 181 -47.13 2.15 -35.44
C GLU A 181 -48.29 1.66 -36.31
N ASN A 182 -48.46 2.28 -37.49
CA ASN A 182 -49.38 1.77 -38.50
C ASN A 182 -48.64 0.73 -39.35
N CYS A 183 -49.17 -0.50 -39.40
CA CYS A 183 -48.71 -1.54 -40.30
C CYS A 183 -49.65 -1.66 -41.50
N PHE A 184 -49.17 -2.20 -42.61
CA PHE A 184 -49.99 -2.47 -43.79
C PHE A 184 -49.84 -3.95 -44.17
N LEU A 185 -50.97 -4.64 -44.34
CA LEU A 185 -51.02 -6.00 -44.86
C LEU A 185 -51.34 -5.93 -46.36
N ILE A 186 -50.46 -6.50 -47.17
CA ILE A 186 -50.58 -6.59 -48.63
C ILE A 186 -50.99 -8.03 -48.95
N LEU A 187 -52.00 -8.22 -49.80
CA LEU A 187 -52.49 -9.52 -50.27
C LEU A 187 -52.49 -9.56 -51.81
N PHE A 188 -52.19 -10.74 -52.37
CA PHE A 188 -52.14 -11.00 -53.81
C PHE A 188 -53.04 -12.20 -54.18
N GLU A 189 -53.99 -11.99 -55.09
CA GLU A 189 -54.92 -13.01 -55.60
C GLU A 189 -54.85 -13.08 -57.14
N GLU A 190 -54.77 -14.28 -57.74
CA GLU A 190 -54.72 -14.44 -59.21
C GLU A 190 -56.13 -14.53 -59.81
N THR A 191 -56.37 -13.88 -60.96
CA THR A 191 -57.66 -13.87 -61.67
C THR A 191 -57.49 -14.23 -63.16
N ASP A 192 -57.65 -15.52 -63.47
CA ASP A 192 -57.30 -16.06 -64.79
C ASP A 192 -58.43 -16.10 -65.82
N LYS A 193 -58.14 -15.54 -67.01
CA LYS A 193 -58.42 -16.09 -68.35
C LYS A 193 -57.89 -15.16 -69.45
N ALA A 194 -57.13 -15.72 -70.40
CA ALA A 194 -56.45 -15.00 -71.48
C ALA A 194 -57.13 -15.19 -72.86
N SER A 195 -56.91 -14.25 -73.78
CA SER A 195 -57.24 -14.34 -75.23
C SER A 195 -56.30 -13.46 -76.09
N PRO A 196 -55.85 -13.92 -77.28
CA PRO A 196 -54.90 -13.20 -78.14
C PRO A 196 -55.56 -12.44 -79.33
N VAL A 197 -54.87 -11.43 -79.89
CA VAL A 197 -55.32 -10.67 -81.10
C VAL A 197 -54.11 -10.28 -81.99
N LEU A 198 -54.30 -10.28 -83.33
CA LEU A 198 -53.32 -9.94 -84.38
C LEU A 198 -53.40 -8.48 -84.89
N PRO A 199 -52.36 -7.96 -85.60
CA PRO A 199 -52.29 -6.58 -86.15
C PRO A 199 -52.56 -6.44 -87.67
N PRO A 200 -52.84 -5.21 -88.19
CA PRO A 200 -52.84 -4.89 -89.64
C PRO A 200 -51.90 -3.70 -90.07
N PRO A 201 -51.68 -3.44 -91.39
CA PRO A 201 -50.64 -2.52 -91.94
C PRO A 201 -51.15 -1.25 -92.70
N PRO A 202 -50.26 -0.36 -93.23
CA PRO A 202 -50.60 1.01 -93.73
C PRO A 202 -50.42 1.26 -95.27
N SER A 203 -50.77 2.48 -95.77
CA SER A 203 -50.40 3.01 -97.13
C SER A 203 -50.66 4.54 -97.33
N PRO A 204 -50.10 5.23 -98.38
CA PRO A 204 -49.78 6.68 -98.40
C PRO A 204 -50.38 7.56 -99.55
N ALA A 205 -49.82 8.77 -99.80
CA ALA A 205 -50.36 9.90 -100.61
C ALA A 205 -49.54 10.33 -101.86
N LEU A 206 -50.03 11.29 -102.69
CA LEU A 206 -49.37 11.88 -103.90
C LEU A 206 -49.77 13.37 -104.23
N PRO A 207 -49.04 14.12 -105.13
CA PRO A 207 -48.92 15.61 -105.08
C PRO A 207 -48.99 16.49 -106.38
N TYR A 208 -49.10 17.82 -106.15
CA TYR A 208 -48.56 19.08 -106.79
C TYR A 208 -48.25 19.35 -108.29
N SER A 209 -48.38 20.64 -108.65
CA SER A 209 -47.61 21.44 -109.64
C SER A 209 -48.00 22.95 -109.53
N ASP A 210 -47.23 24.01 -109.90
CA ASP A 210 -45.76 24.23 -110.01
C ASP A 210 -45.33 25.74 -110.15
N SER A 211 -46.26 26.70 -110.34
CA SER A 211 -46.00 28.06 -110.93
C SER A 211 -45.66 29.22 -109.97
N GLU A 212 -45.46 28.99 -108.67
CA GLU A 212 -45.28 30.05 -107.65
C GLU A 212 -43.81 30.55 -107.55
N LYS A 213 -42.89 29.87 -108.23
CA LYS A 213 -41.43 29.88 -108.05
C LYS A 213 -40.72 31.24 -108.06
N ASP A 214 -41.13 32.19 -108.91
CA ASP A 214 -40.39 33.46 -109.02
C ASP A 214 -40.80 34.51 -107.97
N GLN A 215 -42.06 34.45 -107.49
CA GLN A 215 -42.46 35.21 -106.30
C GLN A 215 -41.97 34.51 -105.03
N GLU A 216 -42.03 33.18 -104.98
CA GLU A 216 -41.33 32.38 -103.98
C GLU A 216 -39.86 32.79 -103.87
N LEU A 217 -39.09 32.88 -104.96
CA LEU A 217 -37.65 33.19 -104.89
C LEU A 217 -37.32 34.53 -104.21
N HIS A 218 -38.17 35.55 -104.36
CA HIS A 218 -37.96 36.85 -103.69
C HIS A 218 -38.46 36.85 -102.24
N GLN A 219 -39.53 36.11 -101.95
CA GLN A 219 -40.02 35.82 -100.60
C GLN A 219 -38.95 35.02 -99.82
N LEU A 220 -38.51 33.89 -100.38
CA LEU A 220 -37.42 33.02 -99.93
C LEU A 220 -36.13 33.79 -99.66
N ARG A 221 -35.73 34.76 -100.48
CA ARG A 221 -34.53 35.57 -100.19
C ARG A 221 -34.68 36.42 -98.93
N LYS A 222 -35.87 36.94 -98.65
CA LYS A 222 -36.17 37.68 -97.41
C LYS A 222 -36.27 36.73 -96.22
N GLU A 223 -36.95 35.60 -96.38
CA GLU A 223 -37.06 34.55 -95.37
C GLU A 223 -35.68 33.93 -95.04
N LEU A 224 -34.80 33.75 -96.01
CA LEU A 224 -33.44 33.24 -95.83
C LEU A 224 -32.53 34.28 -95.15
N ALA A 225 -32.75 35.58 -95.38
CA ALA A 225 -32.08 36.63 -94.61
C ALA A 225 -32.55 36.66 -93.14
N ALA A 226 -33.87 36.65 -92.91
CA ALA A 226 -34.44 36.60 -91.57
C ALA A 226 -34.09 35.28 -90.84
N ALA A 227 -34.05 34.16 -91.54
CA ALA A 227 -33.61 32.87 -91.01
C ALA A 227 -32.11 32.85 -90.71
N ARG A 228 -31.27 33.62 -91.42
CA ARG A 228 -29.85 33.79 -91.09
C ARG A 228 -29.67 34.63 -89.83
N GLU A 229 -30.38 35.74 -89.69
CA GLU A 229 -30.37 36.53 -88.44
C GLU A 229 -30.89 35.70 -87.27
N TYR A 230 -31.99 34.94 -87.47
CA TYR A 230 -32.51 34.03 -86.46
C TYR A 230 -31.53 32.90 -86.11
N LEU A 231 -30.84 32.31 -87.10
CA LEU A 231 -29.80 31.30 -86.85
C LEU A 231 -28.59 31.91 -86.15
N GLN A 232 -28.18 33.15 -86.45
CA GLN A 232 -27.09 33.82 -85.73
C GLN A 232 -27.47 34.12 -84.28
N ALA A 233 -28.67 34.69 -84.05
CA ALA A 233 -29.17 34.90 -82.70
C ALA A 233 -29.32 33.58 -81.91
N LEU A 234 -29.74 32.50 -82.59
CA LEU A 234 -29.80 31.17 -82.00
C LEU A 234 -28.41 30.63 -81.69
N THR A 235 -27.41 30.79 -82.57
CA THR A 235 -26.03 30.37 -82.27
C THR A 235 -25.41 31.18 -81.14
N GLU A 236 -25.60 32.50 -81.10
CA GLU A 236 -25.14 33.35 -80.00
C GLU A 236 -25.80 32.93 -78.67
N GLN A 237 -27.10 32.63 -78.68
CA GLN A 237 -27.81 32.09 -77.51
C GLN A 237 -27.29 30.70 -77.12
N HIS A 238 -26.93 29.85 -78.09
CA HIS A 238 -26.43 28.50 -77.84
C HIS A 238 -24.98 28.49 -77.35
N GLU A 239 -24.16 29.43 -77.81
CA GLU A 239 -22.79 29.69 -77.33
C GLU A 239 -22.83 30.25 -75.91
N ALA A 240 -23.66 31.26 -75.63
CA ALA A 240 -23.88 31.80 -74.29
C ALA A 240 -24.36 30.72 -73.31
N ALA A 241 -25.37 29.92 -73.70
CA ALA A 241 -25.84 28.80 -72.87
C ALA A 241 -24.76 27.71 -72.68
N SER A 242 -23.91 27.47 -73.67
CA SER A 242 -22.79 26.52 -73.54
C SER A 242 -21.68 27.05 -72.64
N GLU A 243 -21.44 28.36 -72.63
CA GLU A 243 -20.46 29.00 -71.76
C GLU A 243 -20.97 29.07 -70.32
N GLU A 244 -22.24 29.41 -70.10
CA GLU A 244 -22.92 29.28 -68.80
C GLU A 244 -22.86 27.84 -68.26
N LEU A 245 -23.17 26.83 -69.09
CA LEU A 245 -23.06 25.41 -68.70
C LEU A 245 -21.62 24.97 -68.41
N LYS A 246 -20.62 25.58 -69.04
CA LYS A 246 -19.20 25.32 -68.79
C LYS A 246 -18.76 25.94 -67.46
N CYS A 247 -19.12 27.21 -67.23
CA CYS A 247 -18.89 27.89 -65.95
C CYS A 247 -19.59 27.16 -64.79
N ALA A 248 -20.83 26.73 -64.96
CA ALA A 248 -21.55 25.94 -63.94
C ALA A 248 -20.87 24.59 -63.67
N ASN A 249 -20.30 23.91 -64.69
CA ASN A 249 -19.50 22.70 -64.48
C ASN A 249 -18.18 23.01 -63.74
N GLU A 250 -17.48 24.08 -64.10
CA GLU A 250 -16.23 24.49 -63.44
C GLU A 250 -16.47 24.90 -61.98
N GLU A 251 -17.58 25.58 -61.68
CA GLU A 251 -18.03 25.90 -60.31
C GLU A 251 -18.41 24.64 -59.51
N ILE A 252 -19.13 23.69 -60.12
CA ILE A 252 -19.45 22.39 -59.50
C ILE A 252 -18.18 21.59 -59.23
N LEU A 253 -17.23 21.54 -60.16
CA LEU A 253 -15.96 20.85 -59.98
C LEU A 253 -15.13 21.48 -58.86
N SER A 254 -15.01 22.82 -58.85
CA SER A 254 -14.33 23.55 -57.78
C SER A 254 -14.99 23.32 -56.42
N SER A 255 -16.32 23.34 -56.34
CA SER A 255 -17.06 23.04 -55.11
C SER A 255 -16.85 21.59 -54.66
N ASN A 256 -16.71 20.64 -55.59
CA ASN A 256 -16.43 19.24 -55.28
C ASN A 256 -14.99 19.03 -54.79
N GLU A 257 -14.00 19.76 -55.35
CA GLU A 257 -12.62 19.78 -54.84
C GLU A 257 -12.54 20.42 -53.44
N GLU A 258 -13.30 21.48 -53.16
CA GLU A 258 -13.40 22.09 -51.83
C GLU A 258 -14.09 21.15 -50.82
N LEU A 259 -15.15 20.45 -51.23
CA LEU A 259 -15.78 19.39 -50.42
C LEU A 259 -14.83 18.22 -50.17
N GLN A 260 -14.01 17.83 -51.15
CA GLN A 260 -12.98 16.80 -50.93
C GLN A 260 -11.90 17.30 -49.96
N SER A 261 -11.38 18.52 -50.12
CA SER A 261 -10.38 19.09 -49.22
C SER A 261 -10.88 19.24 -47.79
N THR A 262 -12.12 19.70 -47.60
CA THR A 262 -12.74 19.78 -46.26
C THR A 262 -12.98 18.40 -45.65
N ASN A 263 -13.31 17.39 -46.45
CA ASN A 263 -13.42 16.00 -45.98
C ASN A 263 -12.04 15.41 -45.59
N GLU A 264 -10.98 15.72 -46.34
CA GLU A 264 -9.59 15.38 -45.99
C GLU A 264 -9.16 16.06 -44.68
N GLN A 265 -9.45 17.35 -44.51
CA GLN A 265 -9.20 18.10 -43.26
C GLN A 265 -9.98 17.55 -42.06
N LEU A 266 -11.22 17.10 -42.27
CA LEU A 266 -12.00 16.40 -41.24
C LEU A 266 -11.40 15.02 -40.92
N GLY A 267 -10.81 14.35 -41.91
CA GLY A 267 -10.01 13.14 -41.73
C GLY A 267 -8.81 13.37 -40.81
N THR A 268 -7.96 14.35 -41.13
CA THR A 268 -6.78 14.66 -40.32
C THR A 268 -7.15 15.14 -38.91
N ALA A 269 -8.15 16.01 -38.77
CA ALA A 269 -8.63 16.46 -37.46
C ALA A 269 -9.18 15.30 -36.61
N LYS A 270 -9.82 14.30 -37.23
CA LYS A 270 -10.26 13.08 -36.54
C LYS A 270 -9.07 12.21 -36.11
N GLU A 271 -8.03 12.07 -36.94
CA GLU A 271 -6.81 11.33 -36.60
C GLU A 271 -6.04 12.00 -35.46
N GLU A 272 -5.92 13.33 -35.46
CA GLU A 272 -5.34 14.11 -34.35
C GLU A 272 -6.13 13.95 -33.04
N LEU A 273 -7.48 14.00 -33.11
CA LEU A 273 -8.34 13.75 -31.96
C LEU A 273 -8.26 12.31 -31.46
N GLN A 274 -8.08 11.33 -32.35
CA GLN A 274 -7.89 9.95 -31.95
C GLN A 274 -6.53 9.75 -31.29
N SER A 275 -5.45 10.29 -31.87
CA SER A 275 -4.09 10.26 -31.32
C SER A 275 -4.02 10.89 -29.92
N THR A 276 -4.57 12.10 -29.74
CA THR A 276 -4.59 12.76 -28.43
C THR A 276 -5.44 12.01 -27.40
N ASN A 277 -6.48 11.30 -27.82
CA ASN A 277 -7.27 10.43 -26.94
C ASN A 277 -6.50 9.14 -26.55
N GLU A 278 -5.71 8.57 -27.46
CA GLU A 278 -4.81 7.44 -27.18
C GLU A 278 -3.66 7.85 -26.22
N GLU A 279 -3.09 9.04 -26.39
CA GLU A 279 -2.11 9.62 -25.45
C GLU A 279 -2.72 9.86 -24.06
N LEU A 280 -3.91 10.49 -23.99
CA LEU A 280 -4.61 10.72 -22.72
C LEU A 280 -4.97 9.42 -22.00
N GLN A 281 -5.36 8.38 -22.74
CA GLN A 281 -5.65 7.08 -22.16
C GLN A 281 -4.36 6.42 -21.61
N THR A 282 -3.25 6.51 -22.35
CA THR A 282 -1.94 6.02 -21.90
C THR A 282 -1.47 6.74 -20.62
N LEU A 283 -1.61 8.07 -20.57
CA LEU A 283 -1.28 8.86 -19.38
C LEU A 283 -2.18 8.53 -18.17
N ASN A 284 -3.47 8.24 -18.40
CA ASN A 284 -4.38 7.83 -17.34
C ASN A 284 -4.01 6.45 -16.77
N ASP A 285 -3.63 5.50 -17.64
CA ASP A 285 -3.17 4.17 -17.22
C ASP A 285 -1.83 4.25 -16.46
N GLU A 286 -0.90 5.13 -16.88
CA GLU A 286 0.31 5.41 -16.10
C GLU A 286 -0.03 6.04 -14.73
N LEU A 287 -0.90 7.05 -14.69
CA LEU A 287 -1.32 7.68 -13.43
C LEU A 287 -2.01 6.69 -12.48
N GLN A 288 -2.83 5.77 -12.98
CA GLN A 288 -3.43 4.70 -12.18
C GLN A 288 -2.36 3.74 -11.64
N THR A 289 -1.38 3.35 -12.48
CA THR A 289 -0.26 2.51 -12.06
C THR A 289 0.57 3.19 -10.97
N ARG A 290 0.91 4.48 -11.14
CA ARG A 290 1.57 5.30 -10.11
C ARG A 290 0.76 5.41 -8.82
N ASN A 291 -0.56 5.52 -8.91
CA ASN A 291 -1.42 5.56 -7.74
C ASN A 291 -1.39 4.22 -6.98
N LEU A 292 -1.41 3.09 -7.69
CA LEU A 292 -1.27 1.76 -7.09
C LEU A 292 0.11 1.56 -6.45
N GLU A 293 1.21 1.96 -7.10
CA GLU A 293 2.57 1.97 -6.52
C GLU A 293 2.62 2.79 -5.23
N LEU A 294 2.07 4.01 -5.24
CA LEU A 294 2.04 4.89 -4.07
C LEU A 294 1.21 4.31 -2.92
N ASN A 295 0.08 3.66 -3.21
CA ASN A 295 -0.73 3.00 -2.19
C ASN A 295 0.00 1.79 -1.60
N GLN A 296 0.67 0.95 -2.42
CA GLN A 296 1.50 -0.16 -1.93
C GLN A 296 2.63 0.34 -1.02
N LEU A 297 3.40 1.34 -1.44
CA LEU A 297 4.46 1.95 -0.62
C LEU A 297 3.92 2.57 0.68
N ASN A 298 2.71 3.13 0.65
CA ASN A 298 2.05 3.69 1.82
C ASN A 298 1.57 2.61 2.80
N ASP A 299 1.05 1.50 2.29
CA ASP A 299 0.66 0.34 3.09
C ASP A 299 1.90 -0.33 3.71
N ASP A 300 2.99 -0.50 2.96
CA ASP A 300 4.28 -0.98 3.45
C ASP A 300 4.84 -0.10 4.58
N LEU A 301 4.84 1.22 4.40
CA LEU A 301 5.23 2.16 5.46
C LEU A 301 4.34 2.04 6.70
N THR A 302 3.04 1.81 6.52
CA THR A 302 2.09 1.63 7.63
C THR A 302 2.33 0.30 8.36
N ASN A 303 2.61 -0.77 7.62
CA ASN A 303 2.97 -2.08 8.16
C ASN A 303 4.31 -2.04 8.92
N VAL A 304 5.34 -1.38 8.37
CA VAL A 304 6.62 -1.19 9.04
C VAL A 304 6.43 -0.41 10.35
N LEU A 305 5.74 0.74 10.32
CA LEU A 305 5.45 1.52 11.52
C LEU A 305 4.69 0.70 12.57
N ALA A 306 3.65 -0.05 12.18
CA ALA A 306 2.87 -0.90 13.08
C ALA A 306 3.67 -2.08 13.68
N SER A 307 4.72 -2.55 12.99
CA SER A 307 5.61 -3.62 13.48
C SER A 307 6.63 -3.13 14.51
N VAL A 308 7.01 -1.85 14.45
CA VAL A 308 7.99 -1.27 15.38
C VAL A 308 7.34 -1.03 16.73
N ARG A 309 7.86 -1.71 17.76
CA ARG A 309 7.36 -1.62 19.15
C ARG A 309 7.77 -0.35 19.90
N ILE A 310 8.69 0.44 19.36
CA ILE A 310 9.10 1.72 19.94
C ILE A 310 8.04 2.76 19.57
N PRO A 311 7.39 3.45 20.52
CA PRO A 311 6.51 4.58 20.25
C PRO A 311 7.17 5.63 19.35
N ILE A 312 6.58 5.85 18.16
CA ILE A 312 7.00 6.85 17.17
C ILE A 312 5.83 7.77 16.87
N LEU A 313 6.05 9.07 17.03
CA LEU A 313 5.13 10.15 16.67
C LEU A 313 5.81 11.07 15.66
N MET A 314 5.26 11.19 14.44
CA MET A 314 5.76 12.09 13.40
C MET A 314 4.94 13.37 13.39
N LEU A 315 5.61 14.52 13.44
CA LEU A 315 5.03 15.86 13.48
C LEU A 315 5.42 16.65 12.22
N THR A 316 4.61 17.63 11.84
CA THR A 316 4.98 18.67 10.85
C THR A 316 5.78 19.81 11.51
N HIS A 317 6.29 20.75 10.71
CA HIS A 317 6.92 21.98 11.20
C HIS A 317 6.03 22.80 12.16
N ASP A 318 4.71 22.79 11.95
CA ASP A 318 3.69 23.40 12.83
C ASP A 318 3.34 22.55 14.08
N LEU A 319 4.15 21.52 14.40
CA LEU A 319 3.88 20.55 15.46
C LEU A 319 2.52 19.83 15.33
N ARG A 320 2.02 19.62 14.11
CA ARG A 320 0.80 18.82 13.88
C ARG A 320 1.13 17.36 13.66
N ILE A 321 0.33 16.48 14.25
CA ILE A 321 0.51 15.02 14.17
C ILE A 321 0.30 14.56 12.71
N ARG A 322 1.38 14.15 12.05
CA ARG A 322 1.38 13.63 10.68
C ARG A 322 1.09 12.14 10.64
N ARG A 323 1.74 11.36 11.51
CA ARG A 323 1.55 9.90 11.71
C ARG A 323 1.97 9.49 13.11
N PHE A 324 1.52 8.33 13.55
CA PHE A 324 2.02 7.61 14.73
C PHE A 324 1.91 6.10 14.49
N ASN A 325 2.64 5.30 15.24
CA ASN A 325 2.50 3.84 15.24
C ASN A 325 1.58 3.33 16.36
N SER A 326 1.29 2.02 16.32
CA SER A 326 0.55 1.28 17.35
C SER A 326 1.09 1.52 18.77
N ALA A 327 2.41 1.43 18.96
CA ALA A 327 3.04 1.64 20.26
C ALA A 327 2.83 3.08 20.81
N ALA A 328 2.90 4.11 19.96
CA ALA A 328 2.55 5.48 20.35
C ALA A 328 1.05 5.66 20.58
N ALA A 329 0.19 4.96 19.84
CA ALA A 329 -1.26 4.98 20.06
C ALA A 329 -1.63 4.41 21.44
N GLU A 330 -0.99 3.32 21.86
CA GLU A 330 -1.19 2.72 23.19
C GLU A 330 -0.63 3.61 24.31
N LEU A 331 0.60 4.11 24.18
CA LEU A 331 1.26 4.91 25.22
C LEU A 331 0.57 6.27 25.44
N LEU A 332 0.27 6.99 24.35
CA LEU A 332 -0.31 8.34 24.37
C LEU A 332 -1.84 8.35 24.23
N ARG A 333 -2.49 7.16 24.24
CA ARG A 333 -3.94 6.97 24.07
C ARG A 333 -4.52 7.62 22.79
N LEU A 334 -3.73 7.65 21.71
CA LEU A 334 -4.11 8.29 20.44
C LEU A 334 -5.04 7.41 19.61
N ASN A 335 -5.89 8.07 18.82
CA ASN A 335 -6.69 7.46 17.78
C ASN A 335 -6.52 8.24 16.45
N SER A 336 -7.07 7.72 15.35
CA SER A 336 -6.92 8.33 14.02
C SER A 336 -7.46 9.76 13.90
N ALA A 337 -8.35 10.21 14.79
CA ALA A 337 -8.87 11.58 14.80
C ALA A 337 -7.89 12.63 15.37
N PHE A 338 -6.72 12.20 15.87
CA PHE A 338 -5.61 13.08 16.24
C PHE A 338 -4.72 13.47 15.06
N ILE A 339 -4.78 12.76 13.93
CA ILE A 339 -4.02 13.12 12.73
C ILE A 339 -4.46 14.52 12.26
N GLY A 340 -3.50 15.41 12.03
CA GLY A 340 -3.69 16.83 11.70
C GLY A 340 -3.92 17.78 12.89
N ARG A 341 -4.17 17.25 14.09
CA ARG A 341 -4.23 18.07 15.33
C ARG A 341 -2.82 18.49 15.78
N ALA A 342 -2.75 19.60 16.50
CA ALA A 342 -1.51 20.08 17.11
C ALA A 342 -1.12 19.21 18.33
N LEU A 343 0.17 19.18 18.65
CA LEU A 343 0.75 18.32 19.69
C LEU A 343 0.12 18.54 21.08
N HIS A 344 -0.07 19.79 21.51
CA HIS A 344 -0.77 20.15 22.77
C HIS A 344 -2.19 19.57 22.93
N ALA A 345 -2.83 19.07 21.87
CA ALA A 345 -4.14 18.43 21.99
C ALA A 345 -4.06 17.03 22.64
N VAL A 346 -2.86 16.49 22.83
CA VAL A 346 -2.62 15.19 23.47
C VAL A 346 -2.42 15.38 24.97
N GLU A 347 -3.41 14.98 25.75
CA GLU A 347 -3.36 15.00 27.21
C GLU A 347 -2.47 13.84 27.73
N SER A 348 -1.15 14.07 27.84
CA SER A 348 -0.18 13.11 28.38
C SER A 348 0.98 13.84 29.08
N PRO A 349 1.49 13.38 30.25
CA PRO A 349 2.66 13.98 30.90
C PRO A 349 3.94 13.94 30.04
N LEU A 350 4.03 12.96 29.14
CA LEU A 350 5.15 12.81 28.20
C LEU A 350 5.11 13.87 27.08
N ILE A 351 4.01 14.62 26.94
CA ILE A 351 3.85 15.74 26.02
C ILE A 351 3.61 17.00 26.86
N SER A 352 4.70 17.54 27.41
CA SER A 352 4.69 18.78 28.18
C SER A 352 5.04 19.99 27.31
N ALA A 353 4.79 21.19 27.84
CA ALA A 353 5.17 22.45 27.18
C ALA A 353 6.67 22.57 26.91
N ASP A 354 7.52 21.82 27.60
CA ASP A 354 8.97 21.80 27.35
C ASP A 354 9.35 20.90 26.17
N VAL A 355 8.61 19.80 25.97
CA VAL A 355 8.72 18.96 24.76
C VAL A 355 8.33 19.76 23.51
N GLU A 356 7.28 20.60 23.59
CA GLU A 356 6.90 21.48 22.48
C GLU A 356 7.98 22.52 22.15
N LYS A 357 8.54 23.20 23.16
CA LYS A 357 9.66 24.14 22.99
C LYS A 357 10.88 23.47 22.36
N LEU A 358 11.21 22.25 22.79
CA LEU A 358 12.32 21.48 22.26
C LEU A 358 12.03 21.02 20.82
N ALA A 359 10.79 20.63 20.49
CA ALA A 359 10.41 20.31 19.12
C ALA A 359 10.58 21.52 18.18
N LEU A 360 10.15 22.72 18.59
CA LEU A 360 10.42 23.96 17.83
C LEU A 360 11.93 24.23 17.69
N ALA A 361 12.71 24.00 18.75
CA ALA A 361 14.16 24.16 18.71
C ALA A 361 14.84 23.14 17.77
N VAL A 362 14.33 21.91 17.68
CA VAL A 362 14.80 20.86 16.75
C VAL A 362 14.52 21.25 15.30
N VAL A 363 13.32 21.78 14.99
CA VAL A 363 13.00 22.31 13.65
C VAL A 363 13.97 23.45 13.29
N ALA A 364 14.11 24.43 14.19
CA ALA A 364 14.91 25.63 13.94
C ALA A 364 16.43 25.36 13.83
N LYS A 365 16.98 24.47 14.67
CA LYS A 365 18.42 24.15 14.69
C LYS A 365 18.80 22.97 13.80
N SER A 366 17.82 22.17 13.35
CA SER A 366 18.05 20.91 12.60
C SER A 366 19.04 19.96 13.29
N ALA A 367 19.02 19.93 14.62
CA ALA A 367 19.84 19.05 15.47
C ALA A 367 18.93 18.25 16.42
N PRO A 368 19.24 16.97 16.70
CA PRO A 368 18.44 16.16 17.62
C PRO A 368 18.52 16.70 19.05
N GLN A 369 17.48 16.47 19.84
CA GLN A 369 17.44 16.74 21.28
C GLN A 369 16.93 15.50 22.02
N GLU A 370 17.44 15.27 23.22
CA GLU A 370 17.02 14.18 24.11
C GLU A 370 16.64 14.77 25.47
N LEU A 371 15.62 14.19 26.09
CA LEU A 371 15.12 14.56 27.41
C LEU A 371 14.58 13.32 28.13
N GLU A 372 14.81 13.24 29.44
CA GLU A 372 14.22 12.19 30.28
C GLU A 372 13.03 12.76 31.04
N LEU A 373 11.87 12.11 30.94
CA LEU A 373 10.64 12.48 31.65
C LEU A 373 10.03 11.28 32.36
N ARG A 374 9.10 11.56 33.27
CA ARG A 374 8.28 10.54 33.93
C ARG A 374 6.82 10.58 33.45
N ASP A 375 6.24 9.40 33.32
CA ASP A 375 4.83 9.16 32.96
C ASP A 375 3.90 9.29 34.19
N GLU A 376 2.58 9.21 34.00
CA GLU A 376 1.55 9.22 35.08
C GLU A 376 1.82 8.19 36.20
N ARG A 377 2.59 7.15 35.89
CA ARG A 377 2.93 6.01 36.76
C ARG A 377 4.34 6.09 37.36
N ASP A 378 4.96 7.26 37.34
CA ASP A 378 6.33 7.55 37.82
C ASP A 378 7.47 6.79 37.11
N ARG A 379 7.16 6.09 36.00
CA ARG A 379 8.15 5.39 35.16
C ARG A 379 8.97 6.35 34.32
N TRP A 380 10.27 6.08 34.19
CA TRP A 380 11.18 6.86 33.35
C TRP A 380 11.09 6.54 31.85
N PHE A 381 11.02 7.58 31.03
CA PHE A 381 11.11 7.53 29.57
C PHE A 381 12.21 8.46 29.06
N SER A 382 13.08 7.96 28.16
CA SER A 382 13.87 8.84 27.28
C SER A 382 13.00 9.21 26.08
N ILE A 383 12.91 10.51 25.78
CA ILE A 383 12.25 11.05 24.61
C ILE A 383 13.30 11.71 23.73
N VAL A 384 13.48 11.17 22.53
CA VAL A 384 14.40 11.70 21.53
C VAL A 384 13.59 12.35 20.41
N LEU A 385 13.91 13.61 20.12
CA LEU A 385 13.32 14.42 19.06
C LEU A 385 14.35 14.58 17.93
N GLN A 386 14.04 14.05 16.75
CA GLN A 386 14.90 14.10 15.57
C GLN A 386 14.27 14.93 14.45
N PRO A 387 15.03 15.81 13.78
CA PRO A 387 14.50 16.60 12.66
C PRO A 387 14.31 15.70 11.43
N TYR A 388 13.11 15.68 10.87
CA TYR A 388 12.83 15.02 9.59
C TYR A 388 12.88 16.05 8.46
N ARG A 389 13.68 15.77 7.43
CA ARG A 389 13.82 16.62 6.24
C ARG A 389 12.97 16.05 5.11
N GLY A 390 12.14 16.91 4.52
CA GLY A 390 11.42 16.59 3.28
C GLY A 390 12.26 16.91 2.04
N GLY A 391 11.60 16.97 0.88
CA GLY A 391 12.24 17.28 -0.40
C GLY A 391 12.70 18.74 -0.57
N HIS A 392 12.44 19.62 0.40
CA HIS A 392 12.84 21.02 0.39
C HIS A 392 13.94 21.32 1.42
N GLN A 393 14.64 22.45 1.24
CA GLN A 393 15.72 22.87 2.15
C GLN A 393 15.16 23.34 3.50
N GLY A 394 14.93 22.39 4.41
CA GLY A 394 14.47 22.64 5.77
C GLY A 394 14.16 21.33 6.52
N ALA A 395 13.87 21.45 7.81
CA ALA A 395 13.18 20.38 8.53
C ALA A 395 11.67 20.50 8.27
N ASP A 396 11.09 19.52 7.57
CA ASP A 396 9.65 19.43 7.29
C ASP A 396 8.84 19.17 8.57
N GLY A 397 9.51 18.68 9.62
CA GLY A 397 8.94 18.38 10.92
C GLY A 397 9.88 17.63 11.84
N VAL A 398 9.31 16.96 12.85
CA VAL A 398 10.04 16.28 13.92
C VAL A 398 9.52 14.86 14.08
N ILE A 399 10.41 13.90 14.25
CA ILE A 399 10.09 12.55 14.71
C ILE A 399 10.39 12.50 16.20
N LEU A 400 9.39 12.15 17.00
CA LEU A 400 9.50 12.00 18.44
C LEU A 400 9.37 10.51 18.77
N THR A 401 10.46 9.95 19.29
CA THR A 401 10.55 8.57 19.76
C THR A 401 10.59 8.55 21.29
N MET A 402 9.82 7.67 21.91
CA MET A 402 9.81 7.49 23.37
C MET A 402 10.25 6.05 23.68
N VAL A 403 11.20 5.89 24.61
CA VAL A 403 11.71 4.58 25.07
C VAL A 403 11.54 4.50 26.57
N ASP A 404 10.88 3.45 27.05
CA ASP A 404 10.82 3.11 28.48
C ASP A 404 12.23 2.71 28.94
N ILE A 405 12.84 3.54 29.79
CA ILE A 405 14.18 3.32 30.35
C ILE A 405 14.08 2.95 31.84
N ASP A 406 12.89 2.66 32.35
CA ASP A 406 12.64 2.47 33.77
C ASP A 406 13.39 1.26 34.32
N ASN A 407 13.35 0.13 33.58
CA ASN A 407 14.16 -1.05 33.88
C ASN A 407 15.67 -0.77 33.85
N LEU A 408 16.13 0.13 32.97
CA LEU A 408 17.55 0.47 32.84
C LEU A 408 18.02 1.37 33.99
N LYS A 409 17.20 2.35 34.39
CA LYS A 409 17.42 3.18 35.58
C LYS A 409 17.47 2.33 36.83
N HIS A 410 16.43 1.52 37.08
CA HIS A 410 16.37 0.62 38.24
C HIS A 410 17.49 -0.43 38.25
N ALA A 411 17.88 -1.00 37.11
CA ALA A 411 19.01 -1.93 37.05
C ALA A 411 20.36 -1.25 37.35
N ASN A 412 20.55 -0.01 36.88
CA ASN A 412 21.76 0.76 37.17
C ASN A 412 21.82 1.21 38.63
N GLU A 413 20.70 1.65 39.20
CA GLU A 413 20.56 1.96 40.63
C GLU A 413 20.75 0.71 41.50
N ALA A 414 20.16 -0.43 41.15
CA ALA A 414 20.37 -1.69 41.85
C ALA A 414 21.83 -2.17 41.77
N HIS A 415 22.52 -1.95 40.64
CA HIS A 415 23.93 -2.25 40.48
C HIS A 415 24.82 -1.31 41.33
N LEU A 416 24.51 -0.01 41.38
CA LEU A 416 25.17 0.95 42.26
C LEU A 416 24.97 0.58 43.73
N ASN A 417 23.74 0.27 44.14
CA ASN A 417 23.39 -0.19 45.48
C ASN A 417 24.10 -1.49 45.85
N TYR A 418 24.22 -2.44 44.92
CA TYR A 418 24.98 -3.69 45.12
C TYR A 418 26.48 -3.43 45.31
N VAL A 419 27.07 -2.53 44.50
CA VAL A 419 28.48 -2.15 44.63
C VAL A 419 28.74 -1.45 45.97
N THR A 420 27.88 -0.51 46.40
CA THR A 420 28.00 0.13 47.72
C THR A 420 27.82 -0.89 48.84
N SER A 421 26.81 -1.79 48.76
CA SER A 421 26.63 -2.85 49.76
C SER A 421 27.85 -3.77 49.89
N ILE A 422 28.56 -4.09 48.80
CA ILE A 422 29.82 -4.84 48.88
C ILE A 422 30.88 -4.00 49.61
N VAL A 423 31.06 -2.74 49.22
CA VAL A 423 32.09 -1.84 49.77
C VAL A 423 31.87 -1.60 51.27
N ASP A 424 30.63 -1.46 51.71
CA ASP A 424 30.27 -1.25 53.12
C ASP A 424 30.32 -2.54 53.95
N THR A 425 30.07 -3.72 53.36
CA THR A 425 30.20 -5.02 54.06
C THR A 425 31.67 -5.47 54.23
N VAL A 426 32.62 -4.87 53.51
CA VAL A 426 34.05 -5.20 53.64
C VAL A 426 34.62 -4.61 54.94
N PRO A 427 35.17 -5.43 55.85
CA PRO A 427 35.70 -4.96 57.14
C PRO A 427 37.05 -4.24 57.04
N ALA A 428 37.69 -4.23 55.88
CA ALA A 428 38.84 -3.38 55.61
C ALA A 428 38.39 -1.93 55.41
N SER A 429 39.16 -0.96 55.93
CA SER A 429 38.85 0.45 55.76
C SER A 429 39.25 0.91 54.36
N LEU A 430 38.28 1.30 53.53
CA LEU A 430 38.46 1.64 52.12
C LEU A 430 38.23 3.14 51.88
N LEU A 431 39.12 3.76 51.09
CA LEU A 431 39.10 5.18 50.76
C LEU A 431 39.35 5.38 49.25
N VAL A 432 38.52 6.18 48.60
CA VAL A 432 38.65 6.57 47.19
C VAL A 432 39.05 8.03 47.11
N LEU A 433 40.13 8.33 46.40
CA LEU A 433 40.66 9.68 46.16
C LEU A 433 40.58 10.05 44.68
N THR A 434 40.48 11.34 44.38
CA THR A 434 40.70 11.90 43.04
C THR A 434 42.19 12.00 42.71
N ALA A 435 42.52 12.35 41.46
CA ALA A 435 43.89 12.61 41.01
C ALA A 435 44.62 13.67 41.87
N ASP A 436 43.90 14.69 42.34
CA ASP A 436 44.40 15.77 43.21
C ASP A 436 44.53 15.36 44.69
N LEU A 437 44.33 14.07 45.01
CA LEU A 437 44.33 13.53 46.37
C LEU A 437 43.23 14.11 47.27
N CYS A 438 42.10 14.53 46.70
CA CYS A 438 40.88 14.86 47.44
C CYS A 438 40.05 13.59 47.68
N VAL A 439 39.43 13.47 48.85
CA VAL A 439 38.54 12.33 49.15
C VAL A 439 37.28 12.42 48.29
N ASN A 440 37.06 11.39 47.48
CA ASN A 440 35.84 11.19 46.71
C ASN A 440 34.78 10.44 47.53
N SER A 441 35.17 9.37 48.21
CA SER A 441 34.27 8.55 49.06
C SER A 441 35.08 7.63 50.00
N ALA A 442 34.45 7.13 51.07
CA ALA A 442 35.00 6.09 51.94
C ALA A 442 33.89 5.11 52.36
N ASN A 443 34.24 3.90 52.82
CA ASN A 443 33.28 2.90 53.30
C ASN A 443 32.97 3.04 54.80
N GLU A 444 31.93 2.36 55.26
CA GLU A 444 31.52 2.37 56.69
C GLU A 444 32.68 2.02 57.64
N ALA A 445 33.48 0.99 57.31
CA ALA A 445 34.64 0.58 58.12
C ALA A 445 35.71 1.68 58.30
N PHE A 446 35.93 2.55 57.30
CA PHE A 446 36.80 3.72 57.44
C PHE A 446 36.25 4.71 58.49
N TYR A 447 34.96 5.03 58.40
CA TYR A 447 34.32 5.96 59.35
C TYR A 447 34.28 5.40 60.77
N GLU A 448 34.09 4.09 60.95
CA GLU A 448 34.16 3.43 62.27
C GLU A 448 35.57 3.41 62.87
N LEU A 449 36.59 3.10 62.06
CA LEU A 449 37.98 2.98 62.51
C LEU A 449 38.57 4.33 62.93
N PHE A 450 38.33 5.38 62.12
CA PHE A 450 38.88 6.71 62.36
C PHE A 450 37.94 7.64 63.13
N ARG A 451 36.67 7.24 63.35
CA ARG A 451 35.63 8.00 64.08
C ARG A 451 35.38 9.41 63.52
N ILE A 452 35.42 9.55 62.20
CA ILE A 452 35.19 10.81 61.47
C ILE A 452 33.79 10.77 60.84
N ALA A 453 33.07 11.90 60.85
CA ALA A 453 31.79 11.99 60.16
C ALA A 453 31.97 12.04 58.63
N LYS A 454 31.04 11.42 57.88
CA LYS A 454 31.02 11.44 56.41
C LYS A 454 31.10 12.85 55.82
N SER A 455 30.31 13.77 56.38
CA SER A 455 30.26 15.19 56.03
C SER A 455 31.56 15.98 56.30
N GLU A 456 32.45 15.43 57.13
CA GLU A 456 33.76 16.03 57.46
C GLU A 456 34.91 15.37 56.68
N THR A 457 34.61 14.37 55.86
CA THR A 457 35.63 13.57 55.14
C THR A 457 35.58 13.82 53.63
N GLU A 458 34.38 13.83 53.04
CA GLU A 458 34.19 14.01 51.59
C GLU A 458 34.64 15.41 51.12
N THR A 459 35.27 15.48 49.94
CA THR A 459 35.85 16.69 49.32
C THR A 459 37.06 17.31 50.02
N LEU A 460 37.50 16.83 51.19
CA LEU A 460 38.75 17.29 51.79
C LEU A 460 39.99 16.72 51.10
N LEU A 461 41.09 17.49 51.12
CA LEU A 461 42.41 17.00 50.74
C LEU A 461 42.85 15.92 51.75
N PHE A 462 43.35 14.78 51.26
CA PHE A 462 43.85 13.67 52.08
C PHE A 462 44.85 14.13 53.16
N ARG A 463 45.71 15.10 52.83
CA ARG A 463 46.72 15.68 53.74
C ARG A 463 46.12 16.43 54.95
N LYS A 464 44.82 16.77 54.93
CA LYS A 464 44.11 17.50 55.99
C LYS A 464 43.20 16.62 56.84
N LEU A 465 42.99 15.35 56.46
CA LEU A 465 42.25 14.39 57.28
C LEU A 465 42.89 14.25 58.66
N SER A 466 42.07 13.95 59.67
CA SER A 466 42.50 13.63 61.05
C SER A 466 43.53 14.64 61.59
N ASP A 467 43.18 15.93 61.64
CA ASP A 467 44.07 17.02 62.08
C ASP A 467 45.44 17.06 61.35
N SER A 468 45.45 16.75 60.05
CA SER A 468 46.65 16.62 59.21
C SER A 468 47.66 15.53 59.64
N GLN A 469 47.27 14.56 60.47
CA GLN A 469 48.12 13.41 60.82
C GLN A 469 48.48 12.56 59.58
N TRP A 470 47.67 12.60 58.52
CA TRP A 470 47.94 11.98 57.21
C TRP A 470 48.96 12.74 56.34
N ASN A 471 49.49 13.88 56.79
CA ASN A 471 50.49 14.67 56.06
C ASN A 471 51.91 14.05 56.15
N ILE A 472 52.04 12.81 55.69
CA ILE A 472 53.29 12.03 55.72
C ILE A 472 53.97 12.18 54.35
N PRO A 473 55.14 12.83 54.23
CA PRO A 473 55.74 13.16 52.94
C PRO A 473 56.02 11.94 52.05
N GLU A 474 56.43 10.81 52.62
CA GLU A 474 56.68 9.59 51.84
C GLU A 474 55.38 8.97 51.30
N LEU A 475 54.32 8.91 52.12
CA LEU A 475 53.01 8.42 51.69
C LEU A 475 52.45 9.30 50.56
N ILE A 476 52.49 10.63 50.74
CA ILE A 476 52.09 11.60 49.73
C ILE A 476 52.86 11.39 48.43
N GLN A 477 54.18 11.29 48.49
CA GLN A 477 55.00 11.09 47.29
C GLN A 477 54.65 9.77 46.56
N ARG A 478 54.34 8.70 47.29
CA ARG A 478 53.90 7.44 46.68
C ARG A 478 52.48 7.55 46.10
N LEU A 479 51.54 8.24 46.76
CA LEU A 479 50.21 8.53 46.21
C LEU A 479 50.28 9.38 44.94
N GLU A 480 51.16 10.38 44.89
CA GLU A 480 51.45 11.19 43.70
C GLU A 480 52.02 10.33 42.55
N ARG A 481 52.81 9.29 42.83
CA ARG A 481 53.27 8.31 41.82
C ARG A 481 52.17 7.36 41.35
N ILE A 482 51.22 6.96 42.20
CA ILE A 482 50.02 6.23 41.76
C ILE A 482 49.26 7.10 40.74
N ALA A 483 49.03 8.38 41.06
CA ALA A 483 48.27 9.31 40.22
C ALA A 483 48.94 9.57 38.86
N SER A 484 50.27 9.73 38.84
CA SER A 484 51.02 10.18 37.65
C SER A 484 51.65 9.05 36.82
N HIS A 485 51.99 7.91 37.43
CA HIS A 485 52.71 6.81 36.78
C HIS A 485 51.97 5.46 36.89
N GLY A 486 50.87 5.38 37.63
CA GLY A 486 50.13 4.13 37.86
C GLY A 486 50.86 3.10 38.75
N GLU A 487 51.97 3.50 39.39
CA GLU A 487 52.72 2.64 40.31
C GLU A 487 51.87 2.29 41.53
N ALA A 488 51.54 1.00 41.73
CA ALA A 488 50.76 0.58 42.89
C ALA A 488 51.54 0.75 44.21
N LEU A 489 50.94 1.42 45.19
CA LEU A 489 51.38 1.41 46.58
C LEU A 489 51.12 0.02 47.17
N ARG A 490 52.16 -0.63 47.66
CA ARG A 490 52.06 -1.93 48.34
C ARG A 490 52.81 -1.89 49.66
N ASP A 491 52.24 -2.59 50.63
CA ASP A 491 52.84 -2.90 51.92
C ASP A 491 53.41 -1.67 52.66
N PHE A 492 52.73 -0.52 52.53
CA PHE A 492 53.19 0.72 53.15
C PHE A 492 52.75 0.78 54.61
N GLU A 493 53.67 0.45 55.51
CA GLU A 493 53.41 0.47 56.94
C GLU A 493 53.56 1.88 57.53
N VAL A 494 52.55 2.32 58.27
CA VAL A 494 52.58 3.55 59.07
C VAL A 494 52.18 3.23 60.51
N VAL A 495 52.76 3.94 61.48
CA VAL A 495 52.32 3.90 62.87
C VAL A 495 51.61 5.20 63.19
N PHE A 496 50.33 5.10 63.53
CA PHE A 496 49.40 6.21 63.71
C PHE A 496 48.91 6.24 65.16
N GLU A 497 48.57 7.41 65.69
CA GLU A 497 47.97 7.55 67.02
C GLU A 497 46.51 7.98 66.87
N ILE A 498 45.62 7.00 66.75
CA ILE A 498 44.20 7.25 66.51
C ILE A 498 43.57 7.71 67.83
N PRO A 499 42.84 8.86 67.86
CA PRO A 499 42.12 9.30 69.04
C PRO A 499 41.25 8.18 69.63
N ASN A 500 41.35 7.97 70.94
CA ASN A 500 40.68 6.91 71.71
C ASN A 500 41.08 5.44 71.39
N LEU A 501 41.69 5.13 70.23
CA LEU A 501 42.20 3.78 69.90
C LEU A 501 43.68 3.58 70.20
N GLY A 502 44.42 4.67 70.45
CA GLY A 502 45.84 4.67 70.79
C GLY A 502 46.75 4.40 69.59
N ARG A 503 47.97 3.94 69.87
CA ARG A 503 48.99 3.69 68.86
C ARG A 503 48.68 2.42 68.06
N ARG A 504 48.35 2.60 66.78
CA ARG A 504 48.05 1.53 65.80
C ARG A 504 49.09 1.46 64.69
N ALA A 505 49.35 0.26 64.19
CA ALA A 505 50.14 0.03 62.99
C ALA A 505 49.18 -0.28 61.83
N LEU A 506 49.16 0.59 60.82
CA LEU A 506 48.29 0.47 59.66
C LEU A 506 49.12 0.06 58.44
N LEU A 507 48.56 -0.82 57.61
CA LEU A 507 49.10 -1.23 56.32
C LEU A 507 48.29 -0.57 55.22
N LEU A 508 48.96 0.20 54.35
CA LEU A 508 48.32 0.89 53.24
C LEU A 508 48.66 0.23 51.90
N ASN A 509 47.63 -0.13 51.15
CA ASN A 509 47.73 -0.64 49.78
C ASN A 509 46.90 0.25 48.87
N GLY A 510 47.49 0.76 47.78
CA GLY A 510 46.87 1.76 46.91
C GLY A 510 47.06 1.42 45.43
N ARG A 511 46.02 1.61 44.62
CA ARG A 511 46.05 1.38 43.17
C ARG A 511 45.20 2.39 42.42
N LEU A 512 45.54 2.62 41.16
CA LEU A 512 44.67 3.34 40.23
C LEU A 512 43.48 2.43 39.84
N LEU A 513 42.27 2.97 39.86
CA LEU A 513 41.10 2.33 39.25
C LEU A 513 41.10 2.61 37.74
N ALA A 514 40.74 1.60 36.95
CA ALA A 514 40.87 1.68 35.51
C ALA A 514 39.93 2.73 34.90
N GLN A 515 40.49 3.55 34.01
CA GLN A 515 39.80 4.66 33.36
C GLN A 515 38.71 4.14 32.40
N ARG A 516 37.45 4.56 32.61
CA ARG A 516 36.46 4.64 31.52
C ARG A 516 36.67 5.98 30.80
N GLU A 517 36.53 5.99 29.48
CA GLU A 517 36.71 7.21 28.67
C GLU A 517 35.86 8.36 29.23
N GLY A 518 36.49 9.51 29.47
CA GLY A 518 35.83 10.73 29.96
C GLY A 518 35.77 10.90 31.48
N LEU A 519 36.19 9.93 32.30
CA LEU A 519 36.26 10.07 33.76
C LEU A 519 37.69 10.30 34.27
N GLU A 520 37.81 11.10 35.32
CA GLU A 520 39.08 11.34 36.02
C GLU A 520 39.61 10.06 36.69
N PRO A 521 40.93 9.86 36.73
CA PRO A 521 41.52 8.68 37.36
C PRO A 521 41.31 8.74 38.88
N LEU A 522 40.70 7.69 39.42
CA LEU A 522 40.46 7.51 40.86
C LEU A 522 41.52 6.60 41.47
N ILE A 523 42.00 6.95 42.66
CA ILE A 523 42.92 6.15 43.46
C ILE A 523 42.10 5.41 44.52
N PHE A 524 42.21 4.09 44.56
CA PHE A 524 41.62 3.24 45.59
C PHE A 524 42.69 2.85 46.60
N LEU A 525 42.46 3.17 47.88
CA LEU A 525 43.32 2.89 49.01
C LEU A 525 42.60 1.97 50.01
N SER A 526 43.20 0.84 50.36
CA SER A 526 42.81 0.06 51.54
C SER A 526 43.77 0.31 52.69
N ILE A 527 43.21 0.33 53.91
CA ILE A 527 43.91 0.60 55.15
C ILE A 527 43.54 -0.51 56.13
N ASP A 528 44.50 -1.37 56.46
CA ASP A 528 44.30 -2.53 57.33
C ASP A 528 45.02 -2.31 58.68
N ASP A 529 44.33 -2.51 59.81
CA ASP A 529 44.96 -2.47 61.14
C ASP A 529 45.71 -3.78 61.42
N ILE A 530 47.04 -3.73 61.30
CA ILE A 530 47.95 -4.85 61.55
C ILE A 530 48.56 -4.82 62.96
N THR A 531 47.99 -4.03 63.88
CA THR A 531 48.51 -3.89 65.26
C THR A 531 48.56 -5.22 66.00
N GLU A 532 47.46 -5.99 65.95
CA GLU A 532 47.40 -7.30 66.63
C GLU A 532 48.38 -8.29 66.01
N LEU A 533 48.45 -8.35 64.68
CA LEU A 533 49.42 -9.18 63.95
C LEU A 533 50.86 -8.85 64.37
N LYS A 534 51.22 -7.56 64.44
CA LYS A 534 52.54 -7.12 64.90
C LYS A 534 52.79 -7.42 66.38
N GLN A 535 51.80 -7.34 67.24
CA GLN A 535 51.94 -7.72 68.65
C GLN A 535 52.18 -9.23 68.79
N VAL A 536 51.44 -10.06 68.05
CA VAL A 536 51.64 -11.53 68.02
C VAL A 536 53.03 -11.88 67.47
N GLU A 537 53.47 -11.24 66.39
CA GLU A 537 54.83 -11.42 65.87
C GLU A 537 55.90 -10.99 66.87
N GLN A 538 55.76 -9.83 67.51
CA GLN A 538 56.72 -9.35 68.51
C GLN A 538 56.77 -10.28 69.74
N ALA A 539 55.61 -10.75 70.22
CA ALA A 539 55.53 -11.72 71.30
C ALA A 539 56.22 -13.05 70.94
N ASN A 540 55.98 -13.57 69.73
CA ASN A 540 56.63 -14.79 69.23
C ASN A 540 58.15 -14.61 69.09
N ARG A 541 58.61 -13.48 68.53
CA ARG A 541 60.05 -13.16 68.44
C ARG A 541 60.70 -13.03 69.82
N TRP A 542 59.99 -12.43 70.79
CA TRP A 542 60.44 -12.29 72.17
C TRP A 542 60.54 -13.64 72.90
N LEU A 543 59.53 -14.51 72.75
CA LEU A 543 59.56 -15.87 73.28
C LEU A 543 60.71 -16.69 72.68
N ALA A 544 60.93 -16.60 71.36
CA ALA A 544 62.07 -17.24 70.70
C ALA A 544 63.42 -16.72 71.23
N ALA A 545 63.55 -15.40 71.44
CA ALA A 545 64.76 -14.80 72.01
C ALA A 545 65.02 -15.23 73.47
N ILE A 546 63.97 -15.37 74.30
CA ILE A 546 64.08 -15.92 75.66
C ILE A 546 64.52 -17.39 75.61
N ILE A 547 63.90 -18.21 74.76
CA ILE A 547 64.25 -19.63 74.61
C ILE A 547 65.71 -19.77 74.20
N GLU A 548 66.19 -19.02 73.21
CA GLU A 548 67.58 -19.08 72.74
C GLU A 548 68.60 -18.54 73.76
N SER A 549 68.29 -17.44 74.45
CA SER A 549 69.21 -16.83 75.43
C SER A 549 69.30 -17.58 76.76
N SER A 550 68.33 -18.44 77.08
CA SER A 550 68.28 -19.22 78.32
C SER A 550 69.57 -20.01 78.59
N SER A 551 69.98 -20.05 79.86
CA SER A 551 71.07 -20.90 80.35
C SER A 551 70.70 -22.38 80.36
N ASP A 552 69.41 -22.68 80.51
CA ASP A 552 68.91 -24.04 80.65
C ASP A 552 68.76 -24.71 79.28
N ALA A 553 69.00 -26.02 79.23
CA ALA A 553 68.91 -26.80 78.00
C ALA A 553 67.45 -27.11 77.64
N ILE A 554 66.91 -26.38 76.68
CA ILE A 554 65.56 -26.58 76.14
C ILE A 554 65.67 -27.37 74.84
N ILE A 555 64.98 -28.51 74.76
CA ILE A 555 64.97 -29.42 73.61
C ILE A 555 63.53 -29.87 73.34
N SER A 556 63.03 -29.59 72.15
CA SER A 556 61.74 -30.11 71.64
C SER A 556 61.96 -31.37 70.81
N LYS A 557 61.01 -32.30 70.87
CA LYS A 557 61.05 -33.58 70.16
C LYS A 557 59.68 -33.96 69.61
N ASP A 558 59.66 -34.77 68.56
CA ASP A 558 58.44 -35.39 68.05
C ASP A 558 58.00 -36.58 68.93
N LEU A 559 56.86 -37.19 68.58
CA LEU A 559 56.31 -38.35 69.27
C LEU A 559 57.19 -39.61 69.14
N GLN A 560 58.07 -39.64 68.15
CA GLN A 560 59.04 -40.70 67.87
C GLN A 560 60.37 -40.48 68.62
N GLY A 561 60.53 -39.35 69.32
CA GLY A 561 61.70 -39.01 70.11
C GLY A 561 62.87 -38.42 69.30
N VAL A 562 62.62 -37.93 68.08
CA VAL A 562 63.57 -37.16 67.27
C VAL A 562 63.53 -35.70 67.68
N ILE A 563 64.70 -35.07 67.85
CA ILE A 563 64.82 -33.66 68.23
C ILE A 563 64.38 -32.77 67.05
N ILE A 564 63.39 -31.91 67.28
CA ILE A 564 62.88 -30.95 66.28
C ILE A 564 63.61 -29.61 66.42
N SER A 565 63.82 -29.15 67.66
CA SER A 565 64.54 -27.91 67.96
C SER A 565 65.28 -28.03 69.29
N CYS A 566 66.35 -27.27 69.44
CA CYS A 566 67.07 -27.10 70.70
C CYS A 566 67.67 -25.69 70.77
N ASN A 567 67.79 -25.14 71.97
CA ASN A 567 68.33 -23.79 72.16
C ASN A 567 69.86 -23.76 72.32
N GLN A 568 70.44 -22.56 72.32
CA GLN A 568 71.86 -22.34 72.60
C GLN A 568 72.29 -22.77 74.01
N GLY A 569 71.37 -22.86 74.98
CA GLY A 569 71.59 -23.49 76.28
C GLY A 569 71.91 -24.99 76.17
N ALA A 570 71.12 -25.74 75.40
CA ALA A 570 71.32 -27.17 75.15
C ALA A 570 72.61 -27.44 74.40
N SER A 571 72.93 -26.62 73.39
CA SER A 571 74.19 -26.73 72.65
C SER A 571 75.42 -26.57 73.58
N ARG A 572 75.39 -25.59 74.49
CA ARG A 572 76.43 -25.38 75.50
C ARG A 572 76.53 -26.50 76.53
N LEU A 573 75.39 -27.02 77.02
CA LEU A 573 75.38 -28.05 78.07
C LEU A 573 75.88 -29.41 77.56
N PHE A 574 75.46 -29.82 76.36
CA PHE A 574 75.78 -31.14 75.82
C PHE A 574 77.03 -31.15 74.92
N GLY A 575 77.50 -29.99 74.47
CA GLY A 575 78.71 -29.85 73.64
C GLY A 575 78.52 -30.21 72.16
N TYR A 576 77.28 -30.16 71.68
CA TYR A 576 76.91 -30.37 70.27
C TYR A 576 76.34 -29.09 69.69
N THR A 577 76.47 -28.86 68.39
CA THR A 577 75.79 -27.75 67.71
C THR A 577 74.31 -28.06 67.45
N GLN A 578 73.49 -27.02 67.32
CA GLN A 578 72.06 -27.14 67.00
C GLN A 578 71.80 -28.01 65.75
N ALA A 579 72.63 -27.84 64.71
CA ALA A 579 72.56 -28.61 63.46
C ALA A 579 72.94 -30.10 63.60
N GLU A 580 73.75 -30.47 64.60
CA GLU A 580 74.09 -31.87 64.88
C GLU A 580 73.03 -32.60 65.72
N LEU A 581 72.24 -31.84 66.49
CA LEU A 581 71.18 -32.37 67.37
C LEU A 581 69.84 -32.51 66.65
N ILE A 582 69.44 -31.53 65.84
CA ILE A 582 68.17 -31.57 65.09
C ILE A 582 68.17 -32.79 64.15
N GLY A 583 67.05 -33.52 64.13
CA GLY A 583 66.90 -34.75 63.35
C GLY A 583 67.56 -36.00 63.96
N LYS A 584 68.15 -35.92 65.17
CA LYS A 584 68.67 -37.10 65.90
C LYS A 584 67.73 -37.56 67.01
N SER A 585 67.82 -38.84 67.38
CA SER A 585 67.08 -39.38 68.53
C SER A 585 67.62 -38.82 69.85
N ILE A 586 66.74 -38.31 70.70
CA ILE A 586 67.07 -37.76 72.03
C ILE A 586 67.78 -38.76 72.95
N THR A 587 67.68 -40.07 72.67
CA THR A 587 68.41 -41.14 73.38
C THR A 587 69.93 -40.99 73.33
N MET A 588 70.47 -40.28 72.33
CA MET A 588 71.89 -39.93 72.24
C MET A 588 72.36 -39.09 73.45
N LEU A 589 71.55 -38.14 73.91
CA LEU A 589 71.86 -37.27 75.04
C LEU A 589 71.71 -38.00 76.39
N ILE A 590 70.78 -38.96 76.49
CA ILE A 590 70.63 -39.81 77.67
C ILE A 590 71.91 -40.64 77.90
N ARG A 591 72.53 -41.16 76.84
CA ARG A 591 73.82 -41.88 76.91
C ARG A 591 74.98 -40.97 77.34
N TRP A 592 74.96 -39.69 76.98
CA TRP A 592 75.94 -38.69 77.44
C TRP A 592 75.86 -38.47 78.96
N GLY A 593 74.65 -38.30 79.52
CA GLY A 593 74.46 -38.13 80.96
C GLY A 593 74.93 -39.32 81.80
N MET A 594 74.71 -40.55 81.30
CA MET A 594 75.24 -41.77 81.95
C MET A 594 76.77 -41.87 81.90
N ARG A 595 77.41 -41.37 80.84
CA ARG A 595 78.89 -41.30 80.74
C ARG A 595 79.50 -40.27 81.69
N MET A 596 78.87 -39.10 81.86
CA MET A 596 79.30 -38.09 82.84
C MET A 596 79.23 -38.62 84.28
N LYS A 597 78.12 -39.27 84.69
CA LYS A 597 78.00 -39.85 86.05
C LYS A 597 79.05 -40.92 86.37
N ARG A 598 79.55 -41.66 85.38
CA ARG A 598 80.64 -42.66 85.54
C ARG A 598 82.06 -42.05 85.58
N ARG A 599 82.20 -40.73 85.50
CA ARG A 599 83.48 -40.00 85.62
C ARG A 599 83.60 -39.17 86.91
N LEU A 600 82.55 -39.14 87.73
CA LEU A 600 82.40 -38.30 88.92
C LEU A 600 82.17 -39.13 90.21
N PHE A 601 82.34 -40.44 90.12
CA PHE A 601 82.31 -41.43 91.20
C PHE A 601 83.45 -42.42 91.00
#